data_AF-A0A6I9MUG8-F1
#
_entry.id   AF-A0A6I9MUG8-F1
#
_cell.length_a   1.000
_cell.length_b   1.000
_cell.length_c   1.000
_cell.angle_alpha   90.00
_cell.angle_beta   90.00
_cell.angle_gamma   90.00
#
_symmetry.space_group_name_H-M   'P 1'
#
loop_
_entity.id
_entity.type
_entity.pdbx_description
1 polymer ?
#
loop_
_entity_poly.entity_id
_entity_poly.type
_entity_poly.pdbx_seq_one_letter_code
_entity_poly.pdbx_strand_id
1 'polypeptide(L)'
;RFAQFFLCPLFDESCKDREVNAVDSEHEKNLMNDAWRLFQLEKATGNQDHPFSKFGTGNKLTLETRPCKEGIDIREELLKYHSTYYSSNLMGLCVLGRESLDDLTAMVVKLFGEVENKNVPVPEFPEHPFQEEHLRQFYSVVPIKDIRNLYVTFPIPDLQKHYKSNPGHYLGHLIGHEGPGSLLSELKSKGWVNTLVGGQKEGAKGFMFFIINVDLTEEGLLHVEDIIFHMFQYIQKLRTEGPQAWVFDECKDLNNVAFRFKDKERPRGYTSKVAGLVHYYPLEEILAAEYLLEDFRPDLIEMVLDKLRPQHVRVAVVSKSFEGQTDKTEEWYGTEYKQEAISEESLEKWASADLNGKFKLPMKNEFIPTNFEIYPLEKDSPSVPTLIKDTAMSKVWFKQDDKFFLPKACLNFEFFSPFAYVDPLHCNMAYLYLELLKDSLNEYAYAAELAGLNYDLQNTVYGMYVIVKGKKER
;
A
#
# COMPACT_ATOMS: atom_id res chain seq x y z
N ARG A 1 1.24 28.84 17.83
CA ARG A 1 2.06 28.79 16.59
C ARG A 1 1.37 27.94 15.54
N PHE A 2 1.29 26.61 15.70
CA PHE A 2 0.64 25.73 14.71
C PHE A 2 -0.79 26.15 14.32
N ALA A 3 -1.66 26.45 15.29
CA ALA A 3 -3.04 26.89 15.02
C ALA A 3 -3.16 28.10 14.08
N GLN A 4 -2.14 28.98 14.06
CA GLN A 4 -2.16 30.21 13.24
C GLN A 4 -2.11 29.91 11.73
N PHE A 5 -1.64 28.73 11.32
CA PHE A 5 -1.66 28.30 9.92
C PHE A 5 -3.09 28.20 9.36
N PHE A 6 -4.07 27.93 10.23
CA PHE A 6 -5.47 27.76 9.88
C PHE A 6 -6.30 29.04 10.10
N LEU A 7 -5.69 30.10 10.64
CA LEU A 7 -6.37 31.36 10.96
C LEU A 7 -5.94 32.47 9.99
N CYS A 8 -4.67 32.87 10.01
CA CYS A 8 -4.19 34.03 9.26
C CYS A 8 -2.76 33.81 8.70
N PRO A 9 -2.57 32.86 7.77
CA PRO A 9 -1.30 32.72 7.07
C PRO A 9 -0.96 33.99 6.29
N LEU A 10 0.29 34.44 6.36
CA LEU A 10 0.72 35.69 5.71
C LEU A 10 0.81 35.57 4.18
N PHE A 11 1.18 34.36 3.70
CA PHE A 11 1.59 34.10 2.31
C PHE A 11 2.50 35.21 1.79
N ASP A 12 3.61 35.43 2.51
CA ASP A 12 4.56 36.50 2.23
C ASP A 12 5.15 36.36 0.82
N GLU A 13 5.13 37.46 0.07
CA GLU A 13 5.50 37.49 -1.34
C GLU A 13 6.96 37.06 -1.56
N SER A 14 7.88 37.44 -0.65
CA SER A 14 9.29 37.05 -0.72
C SER A 14 9.56 35.58 -0.38
N CYS A 15 8.61 34.94 0.31
CA CYS A 15 8.69 33.53 0.68
C CYS A 15 8.09 32.62 -0.41
N LYS A 16 7.08 33.11 -1.15
CA LYS A 16 6.49 32.42 -2.31
C LYS A 16 7.55 32.03 -3.34
N ASP A 17 8.41 32.96 -3.71
CA ASP A 17 9.43 32.73 -4.75
C ASP A 17 10.50 31.72 -4.31
N ARG A 18 10.77 31.60 -3.00
CA ARG A 18 11.67 30.57 -2.49
C ARG A 18 10.98 29.22 -2.41
N GLU A 19 9.73 29.20 -1.94
CA GLU A 19 8.96 27.97 -1.77
C GLU A 19 8.60 27.32 -3.12
N VAL A 20 8.32 28.11 -4.16
CA VAL A 20 8.05 27.56 -5.51
C VAL A 20 9.26 26.82 -6.08
N ASN A 21 10.49 27.29 -5.82
CA ASN A 21 11.69 26.56 -6.23
C ASN A 21 11.88 25.25 -5.43
N ALA A 22 11.41 25.20 -4.18
CA ALA A 22 11.42 23.97 -3.39
C ALA A 22 10.42 22.94 -3.94
N VAL A 23 9.21 23.38 -4.32
CA VAL A 23 8.21 22.53 -4.99
C VAL A 23 8.72 22.05 -6.35
N ASP A 24 9.36 22.92 -7.11
CA ASP A 24 9.97 22.58 -8.39
C ASP A 24 11.07 21.50 -8.21
N SER A 25 11.93 21.66 -7.22
CA SER A 25 12.96 20.66 -6.87
C SER A 25 12.35 19.32 -6.42
N GLU A 26 11.21 19.34 -5.73
CA GLU A 26 10.49 18.12 -5.37
C GLU A 26 9.96 17.39 -6.62
N HIS A 27 9.40 18.13 -7.58
CA HIS A 27 8.97 17.56 -8.85
C HIS A 27 10.16 17.03 -9.68
N GLU A 28 11.25 17.80 -9.81
CA GLU A 28 12.46 17.38 -10.53
C GLU A 28 13.03 16.06 -9.99
N LYS A 29 13.08 15.90 -8.66
CA LYS A 29 13.49 14.64 -8.02
C LYS A 29 12.61 13.47 -8.46
N ASN A 30 11.33 13.71 -8.71
CA ASN A 30 10.35 12.68 -9.06
C ASN A 30 10.29 12.39 -10.57
N LEU A 31 10.81 13.27 -11.44
CA LEU A 31 10.75 13.11 -12.90
C LEU A 31 11.31 11.77 -13.40
N MET A 32 12.43 11.34 -12.80
CA MET A 32 13.13 10.10 -13.15
C MET A 32 12.71 8.90 -12.29
N ASN A 33 11.65 9.03 -11.48
CA ASN A 33 11.16 7.95 -10.62
C ASN A 33 9.97 7.24 -11.29
N ASP A 34 10.17 5.96 -11.65
CA ASP A 34 9.17 5.14 -12.34
C ASP A 34 7.80 5.08 -11.62
N ALA A 35 7.76 5.09 -10.29
CA ALA A 35 6.48 5.04 -9.57
C ALA A 35 5.66 6.32 -9.76
N TRP A 36 6.31 7.49 -9.74
CA TRP A 36 5.64 8.78 -9.99
C TRP A 36 5.20 8.92 -11.45
N ARG A 37 6.03 8.44 -12.38
CA ARG A 37 5.71 8.41 -13.82
C ARG A 37 4.46 7.58 -14.09
N LEU A 38 4.39 6.36 -13.53
CA LEU A 38 3.23 5.47 -13.68
C LEU A 38 1.98 6.02 -12.99
N PHE A 39 2.14 6.63 -11.81
CA PHE A 39 1.03 7.29 -11.11
C PHE A 39 0.41 8.42 -11.93
N GLN A 40 1.22 9.29 -12.52
CA GLN A 40 0.70 10.37 -13.36
C GLN A 40 0.18 9.86 -14.71
N LEU A 41 0.78 8.81 -15.29
CA LEU A 41 0.30 8.18 -16.53
C LEU A 41 -1.09 7.54 -16.34
N GLU A 42 -1.35 6.90 -15.21
CA GLU A 42 -2.68 6.35 -14.88
C GLU A 42 -3.75 7.47 -14.88
N LYS A 43 -3.40 8.65 -14.37
CA LYS A 43 -4.26 9.85 -14.37
C LYS A 43 -4.46 10.41 -15.79
N ALA A 44 -3.37 10.49 -16.56
CA ALA A 44 -3.36 11.04 -17.92
C ALA A 44 -4.11 10.16 -18.95
N THR A 45 -4.39 8.90 -18.61
CA THR A 45 -5.08 7.94 -19.50
C THR A 45 -6.53 7.64 -19.08
N GLY A 46 -7.05 8.37 -18.10
CA GLY A 46 -8.48 8.43 -17.79
C GLY A 46 -9.17 9.64 -18.43
N ASN A 47 -10.40 9.92 -17.98
CA ASN A 47 -11.17 11.07 -18.44
C ASN A 47 -10.43 12.37 -18.06
N GLN A 48 -10.05 13.17 -19.06
CA GLN A 48 -9.30 14.40 -18.87
C GLN A 48 -10.11 15.52 -18.21
N ASP A 49 -11.44 15.49 -18.32
CA ASP A 49 -12.34 16.43 -17.65
C ASP A 49 -12.56 16.08 -16.17
N HIS A 50 -12.22 14.84 -15.77
CA HIS A 50 -12.35 14.41 -14.38
C HIS A 50 -11.18 14.93 -13.52
N PRO A 51 -11.41 15.45 -12.29
CA PRO A 51 -10.35 16.00 -11.43
C PRO A 51 -9.19 15.06 -11.09
N PHE A 52 -9.35 13.75 -11.30
CA PHE A 52 -8.30 12.75 -11.15
C PHE A 52 -7.12 12.98 -12.10
N SER A 53 -7.35 13.58 -13.29
CA SER A 53 -6.32 13.88 -14.30
C SER A 53 -5.32 14.94 -13.84
N LYS A 54 -5.67 15.75 -12.83
CA LYS A 54 -4.86 16.88 -12.36
C LYS A 54 -3.46 16.45 -11.93
N PHE A 55 -2.48 17.26 -12.32
CA PHE A 55 -1.11 17.18 -11.80
C PHE A 55 -1.05 17.80 -10.41
N GLY A 56 -0.93 16.94 -9.38
CA GLY A 56 -1.10 17.34 -7.99
C GLY A 56 0.11 18.03 -7.34
N THR A 57 1.33 17.74 -7.80
CA THR A 57 2.55 18.28 -7.19
C THR A 57 2.71 19.77 -7.49
N GLY A 58 2.40 20.18 -8.72
CA GLY A 58 2.80 21.49 -9.23
C GLY A 58 4.31 21.55 -9.49
N ASN A 59 4.73 22.64 -10.13
CA ASN A 59 6.11 22.96 -10.48
C ASN A 59 6.20 24.45 -10.81
N LYS A 60 7.40 24.94 -11.14
CA LYS A 60 7.59 26.36 -11.47
C LYS A 60 6.78 26.82 -12.69
N LEU A 61 6.51 25.92 -13.64
CA LEU A 61 5.67 26.24 -14.78
C LEU A 61 4.23 26.54 -14.34
N THR A 62 3.65 25.70 -13.50
CA THR A 62 2.24 25.78 -13.07
C THR A 62 1.98 26.78 -11.94
N LEU A 63 2.98 27.03 -11.09
CA LEU A 63 2.84 27.86 -9.89
C LEU A 63 3.46 29.26 -10.01
N GLU A 64 4.20 29.55 -11.08
CA GLU A 64 4.81 30.86 -11.31
C GLU A 64 4.74 31.26 -12.79
N THR A 65 5.35 30.49 -13.69
CA THR A 65 5.58 30.94 -15.08
C THR A 65 4.27 31.13 -15.87
N ARG A 66 3.36 30.15 -15.82
CA ARG A 66 2.06 30.20 -16.52
C ARG A 66 1.12 31.22 -15.86
N PRO A 67 0.94 31.22 -14.51
CA PRO A 67 0.17 32.27 -13.83
C PRO A 67 0.64 33.69 -14.14
N CYS A 68 1.96 33.95 -14.11
CA CYS A 68 2.51 35.26 -14.44
C CYS A 68 2.20 35.69 -15.88
N LYS A 69 2.23 34.76 -16.85
CA LYS A 69 1.85 35.03 -18.25
C LYS A 69 0.36 35.33 -18.40
N GLU A 70 -0.48 34.72 -17.58
CA GLU A 70 -1.93 34.90 -17.57
C GLU A 70 -2.40 36.10 -16.71
N GLY A 71 -1.47 36.78 -16.03
CA GLY A 71 -1.78 37.90 -15.14
C GLY A 71 -2.45 37.48 -13.83
N ILE A 72 -2.27 36.23 -13.40
CA ILE A 72 -2.83 35.68 -12.17
C ILE A 72 -1.87 35.98 -11.00
N ASP A 73 -2.40 36.62 -9.96
CA ASP A 73 -1.68 36.79 -8.70
C ASP A 73 -1.83 35.53 -7.83
N ILE A 74 -0.75 34.74 -7.76
CA ILE A 74 -0.71 33.50 -7.00
C ILE A 74 -0.90 33.72 -5.50
N ARG A 75 -0.48 34.86 -4.96
CA ARG A 75 -0.68 35.14 -3.53
C ARG A 75 -2.17 35.32 -3.23
N GLU A 76 -2.87 36.06 -4.07
CA GLU A 76 -4.32 36.23 -3.96
C GLU A 76 -5.07 34.89 -4.17
N GLU A 77 -4.62 34.05 -5.11
CA GLU A 77 -5.21 32.71 -5.27
C GLU A 77 -4.93 31.78 -4.07
N LEU A 78 -3.77 31.87 -3.40
CA LEU A 78 -3.49 31.15 -2.14
C LEU A 78 -4.41 31.63 -1.01
N LEU A 79 -4.58 32.95 -0.85
CA LEU A 79 -5.48 33.54 0.13
C LEU A 79 -6.93 33.14 -0.14
N LYS A 80 -7.36 33.18 -1.40
CA LYS A 80 -8.68 32.77 -1.84
C LYS A 80 -8.91 31.28 -1.61
N TYR A 81 -7.94 30.42 -1.91
CA TYR A 81 -8.05 28.98 -1.65
C TYR A 81 -8.12 28.69 -0.15
N HIS A 82 -7.26 29.32 0.66
CA HIS A 82 -7.31 29.20 2.12
C HIS A 82 -8.65 29.70 2.68
N SER A 83 -9.07 30.89 2.27
CA SER A 83 -10.36 31.44 2.65
C SER A 83 -11.51 30.51 2.22
N THR A 84 -11.50 29.98 1.00
CA THR A 84 -12.60 29.14 0.49
C THR A 84 -12.65 27.76 1.16
N TYR A 85 -11.52 27.07 1.30
CA TYR A 85 -11.50 25.64 1.64
C TYR A 85 -10.99 25.32 3.05
N TYR A 86 -10.19 26.20 3.69
CA TYR A 86 -9.76 26.00 5.08
C TYR A 86 -10.90 26.45 6.02
N SER A 87 -11.96 25.65 6.03
CA SER A 87 -13.16 25.81 6.87
C SER A 87 -13.15 24.77 7.98
N SER A 88 -13.53 25.16 9.21
CA SER A 88 -13.47 24.25 10.36
C SER A 88 -14.35 23.00 10.22
N ASN A 89 -15.43 23.03 9.43
CA ASN A 89 -16.25 21.84 9.18
C ASN A 89 -15.55 20.74 8.35
N LEU A 90 -14.43 21.05 7.69
CA LEU A 90 -13.62 20.11 6.92
C LEU A 90 -12.34 19.69 7.65
N MET A 91 -12.17 20.05 8.93
CA MET A 91 -10.92 19.79 9.68
C MET A 91 -11.07 18.68 10.72
N GLY A 92 -10.06 17.81 10.79
CA GLY A 92 -9.85 16.82 11.85
C GLY A 92 -8.60 17.18 12.64
N LEU A 93 -8.67 17.14 13.98
CA LEU A 93 -7.55 17.48 14.86
C LEU A 93 -7.32 16.37 15.89
N CYS A 94 -6.07 15.95 16.04
CA CYS A 94 -5.63 15.06 17.11
C CYS A 94 -4.50 15.71 17.89
N VAL A 95 -4.65 15.84 19.21
CA VAL A 95 -3.62 16.37 20.11
C VAL A 95 -3.23 15.29 21.10
N LEU A 96 -1.92 15.10 21.30
CA LEU A 96 -1.36 14.15 22.25
C LEU A 96 -0.40 14.89 23.18
N GLY A 97 -0.68 14.87 24.47
CA GLY A 97 0.09 15.54 25.52
C GLY A 97 0.22 14.67 26.77
N ARG A 98 0.93 15.20 27.77
CA ARG A 98 1.01 14.60 29.12
C ARG A 98 -0.08 15.12 30.05
N GLU A 99 -0.67 16.24 29.67
CA GLU A 99 -1.74 16.96 30.36
C GLU A 99 -3.01 16.10 30.48
N SER A 100 -3.90 16.48 31.39
CA SER A 100 -5.19 15.82 31.53
C SER A 100 -6.09 16.07 30.33
N LEU A 101 -7.14 15.25 30.16
CA LEU A 101 -8.12 15.47 29.08
C LEU A 101 -8.82 16.83 29.19
N ASP A 102 -9.09 17.29 30.42
CA ASP A 102 -9.70 18.61 30.66
C ASP A 102 -8.78 19.74 30.22
N ASP A 103 -7.49 19.66 30.55
CA ASP A 103 -6.48 20.65 30.15
C ASP A 103 -6.28 20.67 28.64
N LEU A 104 -6.20 19.50 28.00
CA LEU A 104 -6.09 19.38 26.54
C LEU A 104 -7.34 19.93 25.85
N THR A 105 -8.52 19.68 26.40
CA THR A 105 -9.79 20.22 25.90
C THR A 105 -9.79 21.74 25.97
N ALA A 106 -9.45 22.32 27.13
CA ALA A 106 -9.37 23.76 27.30
C ALA A 106 -8.34 24.40 26.36
N MET A 107 -7.19 23.74 26.14
CA MET A 107 -6.15 24.18 25.21
C MET A 107 -6.65 24.18 23.76
N VAL A 108 -7.31 23.11 23.32
CA VAL A 108 -7.84 22.99 21.96
C VAL A 108 -8.93 24.03 21.70
N VAL A 109 -9.89 24.17 22.61
CA VAL A 109 -10.97 25.17 22.50
C VAL A 109 -10.39 26.57 22.38
N LYS A 110 -9.40 26.91 23.22
CA LYS A 110 -8.76 28.23 23.20
C LYS A 110 -8.02 28.51 21.89
N LEU A 111 -7.37 27.51 21.28
CA LEU A 111 -6.48 27.73 20.13
C LEU A 111 -7.17 27.56 18.78
N PHE A 112 -8.19 26.69 18.69
CA PHE A 112 -8.85 26.31 17.43
C PHE A 112 -10.32 26.71 17.39
N GLY A 113 -10.92 27.16 18.50
CA GLY A 113 -12.31 27.63 18.53
C GLY A 113 -12.57 28.87 17.67
N GLU A 114 -11.52 29.61 17.30
CA GLU A 114 -11.59 30.78 16.44
C GLU A 114 -11.55 30.44 14.92
N VAL A 115 -11.35 29.16 14.55
CA VAL A 115 -11.32 28.78 13.13
C VAL A 115 -12.72 28.86 12.54
N GLU A 116 -12.88 29.75 11.57
CA GLU A 116 -14.16 30.05 10.93
C GLU A 116 -14.79 28.81 10.27
N ASN A 117 -16.08 28.59 10.53
CA ASN A 117 -16.88 27.61 9.82
C ASN A 117 -17.58 28.28 8.63
N LYS A 118 -17.14 27.94 7.42
CA LYS A 118 -17.65 28.45 6.15
C LYS A 118 -18.65 27.48 5.50
N ASN A 119 -18.98 26.38 6.19
CA ASN A 119 -19.92 25.33 5.76
C ASN A 119 -19.64 24.82 4.34
N VAL A 120 -18.37 24.55 4.05
CA VAL A 120 -17.93 24.10 2.73
C VAL A 120 -18.42 22.67 2.52
N PRO A 121 -19.11 22.36 1.40
CA PRO A 121 -19.50 21.00 1.11
C PRO A 121 -18.26 20.13 0.88
N VAL A 122 -18.30 18.90 1.37
CA VAL A 122 -17.24 17.92 1.13
C VAL A 122 -17.22 17.58 -0.37
N PRO A 123 -16.08 17.68 -1.07
CA PRO A 123 -15.99 17.27 -2.47
C PRO A 123 -16.24 15.76 -2.62
N GLU A 124 -17.11 15.40 -3.56
CA GLU A 124 -17.42 14.03 -3.95
C GLU A 124 -17.27 13.87 -5.46
N PHE A 125 -16.84 12.69 -5.89
CA PHE A 125 -16.54 12.33 -7.26
C PHE A 125 -17.26 11.03 -7.62
N PRO A 126 -18.61 11.07 -7.74
CA PRO A 126 -19.41 9.86 -7.97
C PRO A 126 -19.17 9.23 -9.35
N GLU A 127 -18.72 10.02 -10.32
CA GLU A 127 -18.33 9.53 -11.63
C GLU A 127 -16.91 8.98 -11.59
N HIS A 128 -16.73 7.75 -12.06
CA HIS A 128 -15.43 7.11 -12.09
C HIS A 128 -14.51 7.77 -13.16
N PRO A 129 -13.20 7.98 -12.91
CA PRO A 129 -12.30 8.56 -13.92
C PRO A 129 -12.11 7.68 -15.17
N PHE A 130 -12.37 6.38 -15.05
CA PHE A 130 -12.38 5.43 -16.16
C PHE A 130 -13.82 5.09 -16.56
N GLN A 131 -14.26 5.72 -17.64
CA GLN A 131 -15.50 5.42 -18.37
C GLN A 131 -15.26 4.34 -19.44
N GLU A 132 -16.31 3.93 -20.15
CA GLU A 132 -16.32 2.80 -21.10
C GLU A 132 -15.19 2.84 -22.15
N GLU A 133 -14.89 4.01 -22.69
CA GLU A 133 -13.82 4.27 -23.66
C GLU A 133 -12.41 4.10 -23.09
N HIS A 134 -12.28 4.14 -21.75
CA HIS A 134 -11.03 3.95 -21.04
C HIS A 134 -10.82 2.48 -20.61
N LEU A 135 -11.80 1.61 -20.84
CA LEU A 135 -11.73 0.18 -20.52
C LEU A 135 -11.27 -0.60 -21.76
N ARG A 136 -10.80 -1.84 -21.54
CA ARG A 136 -10.20 -2.71 -22.55
C ARG A 136 -9.04 -2.03 -23.29
N GLN A 137 -8.28 -1.25 -22.54
CA GLN A 137 -7.10 -0.54 -23.03
C GLN A 137 -5.84 -1.25 -22.56
N PHE A 138 -4.87 -1.34 -23.45
CA PHE A 138 -3.53 -1.86 -23.24
C PHE A 138 -2.52 -0.73 -23.37
N TYR A 139 -1.63 -0.60 -22.40
CA TYR A 139 -0.60 0.43 -22.36
C TYR A 139 0.79 -0.20 -22.33
N SER A 140 1.61 0.10 -23.33
CA SER A 140 3.03 -0.29 -23.37
C SER A 140 3.87 0.90 -22.93
N VAL A 141 4.64 0.77 -21.86
CA VAL A 141 5.31 1.91 -21.19
C VAL A 141 6.81 1.67 -21.09
N VAL A 142 7.60 2.69 -21.43
CA VAL A 142 9.06 2.63 -21.31
C VAL A 142 9.49 3.15 -19.92
N PRO A 143 10.09 2.31 -19.07
CA PRO A 143 10.60 2.73 -17.77
C PRO A 143 11.93 3.47 -17.89
N ILE A 144 12.34 4.16 -16.82
CA ILE A 144 13.69 4.68 -16.64
C ILE A 144 14.63 3.55 -16.24
N LYS A 145 14.29 2.80 -15.19
CA LYS A 145 15.04 1.61 -14.76
C LYS A 145 14.81 0.43 -15.70
N ASP A 146 15.70 -0.55 -15.67
CA ASP A 146 15.47 -1.84 -16.33
C ASP A 146 14.59 -2.73 -15.45
N ILE A 147 13.28 -2.51 -15.55
CA ILE A 147 12.24 -3.23 -14.80
C ILE A 147 11.18 -3.74 -15.75
N ARG A 148 10.56 -4.87 -15.38
CA ARG A 148 9.46 -5.48 -16.12
C ARG A 148 8.28 -5.69 -15.19
N ASN A 149 7.16 -5.04 -15.47
CA ASN A 149 5.96 -5.13 -14.63
C ASN A 149 4.70 -5.20 -15.48
N LEU A 150 3.70 -5.90 -14.97
CA LEU A 150 2.34 -5.92 -15.49
C LEU A 150 1.39 -5.36 -14.41
N TYR A 151 0.61 -4.36 -14.80
CA TYR A 151 -0.43 -3.74 -13.97
C TYR A 151 -1.80 -4.05 -14.57
N VAL A 152 -2.63 -4.77 -13.84
CA VAL A 152 -4.03 -5.05 -14.21
C VAL A 152 -4.93 -4.31 -13.26
N THR A 153 -5.79 -3.44 -13.79
CA THR A 153 -6.63 -2.52 -13.00
C THR A 153 -8.10 -2.63 -13.41
N PHE A 154 -8.98 -2.66 -12.42
CA PHE A 154 -10.43 -2.62 -12.59
C PHE A 154 -11.02 -1.40 -11.86
N PRO A 155 -11.90 -0.62 -12.51
CA PRO A 155 -12.67 0.41 -11.83
C PRO A 155 -13.71 -0.23 -10.90
N ILE A 156 -13.79 0.21 -9.64
CA ILE A 156 -14.78 -0.27 -8.67
C ILE A 156 -15.46 0.92 -7.96
N PRO A 157 -16.70 0.77 -7.46
CA PRO A 157 -17.32 1.81 -6.66
C PRO A 157 -16.54 2.02 -5.35
N ASP A 158 -16.73 3.18 -4.72
CA ASP A 158 -16.19 3.46 -3.38
C ASP A 158 -16.73 2.45 -2.34
N LEU A 159 -15.80 1.71 -1.74
CA LEU A 159 -16.07 0.67 -0.73
C LEU A 159 -15.92 1.19 0.71
N GLN A 160 -15.52 2.45 0.92
CA GLN A 160 -15.24 3.00 2.25
C GLN A 160 -16.44 2.87 3.20
N LYS A 161 -17.66 3.08 2.69
CA LYS A 161 -18.91 2.93 3.47
C LYS A 161 -19.15 1.50 3.98
N HIS A 162 -18.44 0.51 3.43
CA HIS A 162 -18.56 -0.90 3.77
C HIS A 162 -17.41 -1.39 4.67
N TYR A 163 -16.68 -0.49 5.34
CA TYR A 163 -15.51 -0.78 6.17
C TYR A 163 -15.72 -1.91 7.19
N LYS A 164 -16.91 -2.04 7.78
CA LYS A 164 -17.26 -3.10 8.75
C LYS A 164 -17.22 -4.52 8.16
N SER A 165 -17.41 -4.65 6.86
CA SER A 165 -17.40 -5.93 6.12
C SER A 165 -16.20 -6.09 5.17
N ASN A 166 -15.62 -4.95 4.76
CA ASN A 166 -14.42 -4.81 3.93
C ASN A 166 -14.29 -5.85 2.78
N PRO A 167 -15.23 -5.87 1.81
CA PRO A 167 -15.25 -6.86 0.73
C PRO A 167 -14.00 -6.79 -0.17
N GLY A 168 -13.43 -5.59 -0.36
CA GLY A 168 -12.20 -5.41 -1.12
C GLY A 168 -10.97 -6.01 -0.43
N HIS A 169 -10.88 -5.92 0.90
CA HIS A 169 -9.83 -6.58 1.67
C HIS A 169 -9.97 -8.11 1.62
N TYR A 170 -11.19 -8.65 1.74
CA TYR A 170 -11.45 -10.09 1.59
C TYR A 170 -10.95 -10.63 0.25
N LEU A 171 -11.28 -9.95 -0.86
CA LEU A 171 -10.83 -10.36 -2.19
C LEU A 171 -9.33 -10.15 -2.39
N GLY A 172 -8.75 -9.07 -1.84
CA GLY A 172 -7.32 -8.83 -1.85
C GLY A 172 -6.54 -9.92 -1.12
N HIS A 173 -7.03 -10.37 0.04
CA HIS A 173 -6.42 -11.46 0.81
C HIS A 173 -6.34 -12.78 0.01
N LEU A 174 -7.37 -13.10 -0.80
CA LEU A 174 -7.39 -14.32 -1.61
C LEU A 174 -6.58 -14.17 -2.91
N ILE A 175 -6.81 -13.11 -3.67
CA ILE A 175 -6.13 -12.88 -4.96
C ILE A 175 -4.64 -12.61 -4.76
N GLY A 176 -4.28 -11.90 -3.69
CA GLY A 176 -2.92 -11.61 -3.27
C GLY A 176 -2.27 -12.68 -2.40
N HIS A 177 -2.91 -13.85 -2.22
CA HIS A 177 -2.37 -14.91 -1.36
C HIS A 177 -1.07 -15.49 -1.95
N GLU A 178 -0.07 -15.74 -1.11
CA GLU A 178 1.24 -16.24 -1.57
C GLU A 178 1.55 -17.68 -1.15
N GLY A 179 0.66 -18.34 -0.41
CA GLY A 179 0.79 -19.75 -0.05
C GLY A 179 0.31 -20.75 -1.13
N PRO A 180 0.35 -22.05 -0.83
CA PRO A 180 0.10 -23.12 -1.80
C PRO A 180 -1.26 -23.02 -2.50
N GLY A 181 -1.28 -23.27 -3.82
CA GLY A 181 -2.51 -23.24 -4.63
C GLY A 181 -3.00 -21.84 -5.00
N SER A 182 -2.24 -20.79 -4.66
CA SER A 182 -2.55 -19.41 -5.03
C SER A 182 -2.27 -19.11 -6.50
N LEU A 183 -2.73 -17.92 -6.93
CA LEU A 183 -2.37 -17.35 -8.22
C LEU A 183 -0.86 -17.17 -8.37
N LEU A 184 -0.19 -16.61 -7.35
CA LEU A 184 1.25 -16.39 -7.38
C LEU A 184 2.03 -17.72 -7.51
N SER A 185 1.63 -18.75 -6.77
CA SER A 185 2.29 -20.06 -6.78
C SER A 185 2.38 -20.67 -8.19
N GLU A 186 1.27 -20.68 -8.94
CA GLU A 186 1.26 -21.21 -10.31
C GLU A 186 2.10 -20.33 -11.26
N LEU A 187 1.97 -19.00 -11.17
CA LEU A 187 2.73 -18.09 -12.03
C LEU A 187 4.25 -18.17 -11.78
N LYS A 188 4.68 -18.33 -10.51
CA LYS A 188 6.08 -18.61 -10.15
C LYS A 188 6.54 -19.97 -10.65
N SER A 189 5.70 -21.00 -10.53
CA SER A 189 6.05 -22.36 -11.01
C SER A 189 6.30 -22.43 -12.51
N LYS A 190 5.65 -21.54 -13.29
CA LYS A 190 5.88 -21.35 -14.72
C LYS A 190 7.09 -20.46 -15.03
N GLY A 191 7.72 -19.88 -14.01
CA GLY A 191 8.84 -18.97 -14.16
C GLY A 191 8.46 -17.64 -14.81
N TRP A 192 7.21 -17.19 -14.65
CA TRP A 192 6.69 -15.98 -15.31
C TRP A 192 6.77 -14.71 -14.45
N VAL A 193 6.60 -14.84 -13.14
CA VAL A 193 6.59 -13.73 -12.17
C VAL A 193 7.34 -14.13 -10.91
N ASN A 194 7.74 -13.17 -10.07
CA ASN A 194 8.36 -13.47 -8.76
C ASN A 194 7.47 -13.02 -7.58
N THR A 195 6.74 -11.92 -7.76
CA THR A 195 5.94 -11.22 -6.75
C THR A 195 4.57 -10.83 -7.31
N LEU A 196 3.57 -10.72 -6.44
CA LEU A 196 2.22 -10.31 -6.81
C LEU A 196 1.60 -9.43 -5.72
N VAL A 197 0.95 -8.35 -6.13
CA VAL A 197 0.15 -7.49 -5.23
C VAL A 197 -1.29 -7.45 -5.77
N GLY A 198 -2.23 -7.92 -4.96
CA GLY A 198 -3.65 -7.96 -5.30
C GLY A 198 -4.53 -7.29 -4.24
N GLY A 199 -5.49 -6.47 -4.65
CA GLY A 199 -6.45 -5.87 -3.71
C GLY A 199 -7.04 -4.53 -4.13
N GLN A 200 -7.82 -3.95 -3.23
CA GLN A 200 -8.38 -2.61 -3.41
C GLN A 200 -7.29 -1.53 -3.29
N LYS A 201 -7.39 -0.49 -4.12
CA LYS A 201 -6.54 0.69 -4.15
C LYS A 201 -7.43 1.92 -4.05
N GLU A 202 -7.01 2.86 -3.20
CA GLU A 202 -7.75 4.10 -2.95
C GLU A 202 -7.84 4.98 -4.21
N GLY A 203 -8.99 5.65 -4.35
CA GLY A 203 -9.24 6.70 -5.33
C GLY A 203 -9.54 8.01 -4.62
N ALA A 204 -10.82 8.39 -4.59
CA ALA A 204 -11.36 9.48 -3.78
C ALA A 204 -12.81 9.15 -3.38
N LYS A 205 -13.46 10.01 -2.58
CA LYS A 205 -14.87 9.81 -2.22
C LYS A 205 -15.73 9.68 -3.49
N GLY A 206 -16.27 8.48 -3.73
CA GLY A 206 -17.07 8.14 -4.91
C GLY A 206 -16.47 7.09 -5.85
N PHE A 207 -15.15 6.87 -5.86
CA PHE A 207 -14.53 5.84 -6.70
C PHE A 207 -13.27 5.20 -6.09
N MET A 208 -13.03 3.93 -6.45
CA MET A 208 -11.84 3.16 -6.06
C MET A 208 -11.37 2.26 -7.22
N PHE A 209 -10.24 1.59 -7.03
CA PHE A 209 -9.72 0.63 -8.00
C PHE A 209 -9.50 -0.73 -7.35
N PHE A 210 -9.51 -1.80 -8.14
CA PHE A 210 -8.98 -3.10 -7.76
C PHE A 210 -7.80 -3.44 -8.67
N ILE A 211 -6.67 -3.83 -8.09
CA ILE A 211 -5.43 -4.07 -8.84
C ILE A 211 -4.93 -5.51 -8.67
N ILE A 212 -4.27 -6.02 -9.70
CA ILE A 212 -3.44 -7.22 -9.66
C ILE A 212 -2.15 -6.89 -10.41
N ASN A 213 -1.07 -6.66 -9.66
CA ASN A 213 0.21 -6.24 -10.20
C ASN A 213 1.23 -7.34 -9.98
N VAL A 214 2.07 -7.59 -10.98
CA VAL A 214 3.17 -8.57 -10.91
C VAL A 214 4.43 -7.99 -11.56
N ASP A 215 5.60 -8.36 -11.04
CA ASP A 215 6.82 -8.25 -11.83
C ASP A 215 6.87 -9.39 -12.87
N LEU A 216 7.63 -9.19 -13.94
CA LEU A 216 7.72 -10.17 -15.01
C LEU A 216 9.16 -10.66 -15.15
N THR A 217 9.35 -11.97 -15.33
CA THR A 217 10.60 -12.53 -15.83
C THR A 217 10.75 -12.22 -17.33
N GLU A 218 11.87 -12.63 -17.94
CA GLU A 218 12.06 -12.48 -19.39
C GLU A 218 11.03 -13.31 -20.15
N GLU A 219 10.78 -14.55 -19.69
CA GLU A 219 9.71 -15.40 -20.21
C GLU A 219 8.31 -14.83 -19.90
N GLY A 220 8.10 -14.29 -18.70
CA GLY A 220 6.82 -13.69 -18.32
C GLY A 220 6.40 -12.53 -19.23
N LEU A 221 7.36 -11.75 -19.71
CA LEU A 221 7.11 -10.67 -20.68
C LEU A 221 6.56 -11.20 -22.01
N LEU A 222 6.94 -12.41 -22.43
CA LEU A 222 6.44 -13.06 -23.64
C LEU A 222 5.06 -13.74 -23.43
N HIS A 223 4.66 -13.93 -22.17
CA HIS A 223 3.45 -14.65 -21.78
C HIS A 223 2.41 -13.77 -21.06
N VAL A 224 2.43 -12.44 -21.28
CA VAL A 224 1.50 -11.50 -20.62
C VAL A 224 0.03 -11.91 -20.79
N GLU A 225 -0.39 -12.31 -21.99
CA GLU A 225 -1.79 -12.73 -22.22
C GLU A 225 -2.16 -13.99 -21.42
N ASP A 226 -1.23 -14.93 -21.27
CA ASP A 226 -1.44 -16.16 -20.51
C ASP A 226 -1.44 -15.89 -19.01
N ILE A 227 -0.61 -14.97 -18.52
CA ILE A 227 -0.61 -14.50 -17.13
C ILE A 227 -1.99 -13.92 -16.80
N ILE A 228 -2.51 -13.01 -17.63
CA ILE A 228 -3.83 -12.39 -17.45
C ILE A 228 -4.93 -13.46 -17.51
N PHE A 229 -4.83 -14.43 -18.41
CA PHE A 229 -5.76 -15.57 -18.45
C PHE A 229 -5.77 -16.34 -17.12
N HIS A 230 -4.60 -16.62 -16.53
CA HIS A 230 -4.52 -17.27 -15.21
C HIS A 230 -5.11 -16.41 -14.08
N MET A 231 -4.96 -15.07 -14.14
CA MET A 231 -5.65 -14.17 -13.22
C MET A 231 -7.18 -14.36 -13.30
N PHE A 232 -7.74 -14.42 -14.51
CA PHE A 232 -9.17 -14.65 -14.70
C PHE A 232 -9.63 -16.06 -14.32
N GLN A 233 -8.79 -17.09 -14.53
CA GLN A 233 -9.07 -18.44 -14.02
C GLN A 233 -9.17 -18.46 -12.49
N TYR A 234 -8.28 -17.76 -11.79
CA TYR A 234 -8.34 -17.65 -10.32
C TYR A 234 -9.59 -16.89 -9.87
N ILE A 235 -9.91 -15.77 -10.51
CA ILE A 235 -11.16 -15.02 -10.25
C ILE A 235 -12.39 -15.91 -10.50
N GLN A 236 -12.38 -16.72 -11.57
CA GLN A 236 -13.47 -17.66 -11.87
C GLN A 236 -13.59 -18.75 -10.81
N LYS A 237 -12.47 -19.26 -10.27
CA LYS A 237 -12.46 -20.16 -9.12
C LYS A 237 -13.14 -19.53 -7.90
N LEU A 238 -12.86 -18.26 -7.60
CA LEU A 238 -13.54 -17.54 -6.52
C LEU A 238 -15.06 -17.41 -6.76
N ARG A 239 -15.48 -17.16 -8.00
CA ARG A 239 -16.92 -17.12 -8.35
C ARG A 239 -17.60 -18.47 -8.18
N THR A 240 -16.93 -19.55 -8.57
CA THR A 240 -17.49 -20.91 -8.48
C THR A 240 -17.63 -21.39 -7.04
N GLU A 241 -16.66 -21.10 -6.17
CA GLU A 241 -16.72 -21.48 -4.75
C GLU A 241 -17.65 -20.57 -3.94
N GLY A 242 -17.80 -19.32 -4.36
CA GLY A 242 -18.55 -18.29 -3.64
C GLY A 242 -17.85 -17.81 -2.36
N PRO A 243 -18.43 -16.82 -1.66
CA PRO A 243 -17.86 -16.26 -0.44
C PRO A 243 -17.75 -17.29 0.69
N GLN A 244 -16.61 -17.31 1.37
CA GLN A 244 -16.26 -18.28 2.42
C GLN A 244 -16.26 -17.61 3.79
N ALA A 245 -17.24 -17.95 4.63
CA ALA A 245 -17.36 -17.37 5.97
C ALA A 245 -16.12 -17.64 6.84
N TRP A 246 -15.54 -18.84 6.74
CA TRP A 246 -14.36 -19.20 7.54
C TRP A 246 -13.13 -18.36 7.20
N VAL A 247 -12.97 -17.89 5.96
CA VAL A 247 -11.89 -16.97 5.56
C VAL A 247 -12.11 -15.60 6.20
N PHE A 248 -13.36 -15.11 6.17
CA PHE A 248 -13.70 -13.85 6.81
C PHE A 248 -13.47 -13.89 8.33
N ASP A 249 -13.90 -14.97 8.98
CA ASP A 249 -13.68 -15.18 10.42
C ASP A 249 -12.18 -15.24 10.75
N GLU A 250 -11.37 -15.88 9.90
CA GLU A 250 -9.91 -15.89 10.05
C GLU A 250 -9.31 -14.48 9.97
N CYS A 251 -9.66 -13.69 8.95
CA CYS A 251 -9.23 -12.29 8.84
C CYS A 251 -9.67 -11.46 10.06
N LYS A 252 -10.90 -11.66 10.53
CA LYS A 252 -11.47 -10.98 11.70
C LYS A 252 -10.68 -11.31 12.96
N ASP A 253 -10.39 -12.58 13.21
CA ASP A 253 -9.62 -13.02 14.38
C ASP A 253 -8.18 -12.52 14.34
N LEU A 254 -7.53 -12.55 13.18
CA LEU A 254 -6.19 -11.99 12.99
C LEU A 254 -6.16 -10.49 13.32
N ASN A 255 -7.13 -9.73 12.82
CA ASN A 255 -7.23 -8.30 13.07
C ASN A 255 -7.56 -7.98 14.54
N ASN A 256 -8.41 -8.78 15.18
CA ASN A 256 -8.70 -8.66 16.61
C ASN A 256 -7.41 -8.80 17.44
N VAL A 257 -6.61 -9.82 17.15
CA VAL A 257 -5.33 -10.05 17.83
C VAL A 257 -4.34 -8.93 17.51
N ALA A 258 -4.28 -8.48 16.25
CA ALA A 258 -3.41 -7.37 15.84
C ALA A 258 -3.76 -6.06 16.57
N PHE A 259 -5.04 -5.73 16.72
CA PHE A 259 -5.49 -4.55 17.44
C PHE A 259 -5.24 -4.66 18.95
N ARG A 260 -5.58 -5.81 19.55
CA ARG A 260 -5.40 -6.06 20.99
C ARG A 260 -3.94 -5.95 21.43
N PHE A 261 -3.00 -6.42 20.61
CA PHE A 261 -1.57 -6.43 20.90
C PHE A 261 -0.78 -5.47 20.02
N LYS A 262 -1.41 -4.38 19.60
CA LYS A 262 -0.80 -3.34 18.79
C LYS A 262 0.32 -2.65 19.56
N ASP A 263 1.44 -2.44 18.89
CA ASP A 263 2.57 -1.70 19.48
C ASP A 263 2.20 -0.23 19.65
N LYS A 264 2.65 0.37 20.75
CA LYS A 264 2.44 1.80 21.00
C LYS A 264 3.16 2.63 19.94
N GLU A 265 2.41 3.41 19.17
CA GLU A 265 2.98 4.19 18.07
C GLU A 265 3.75 5.43 18.53
N ARG A 266 4.61 5.91 17.63
CA ARG A 266 5.31 7.18 17.80
C ARG A 266 4.31 8.35 17.67
N PRO A 267 4.28 9.32 18.60
CA PRO A 267 3.24 10.35 18.67
C PRO A 267 2.96 11.08 17.36
N ARG A 268 4.00 11.55 16.66
CA ARG A 268 3.84 12.31 15.40
C ARG A 268 3.07 11.54 14.33
N GLY A 269 3.39 10.27 14.12
CA GLY A 269 2.71 9.43 13.13
C GLY A 269 1.28 9.11 13.57
N TYR A 270 1.11 8.80 14.85
CA TYR A 270 -0.20 8.48 15.43
C TYR A 270 -1.19 9.64 15.30
N THR A 271 -0.82 10.85 15.73
CA THR A 271 -1.72 12.01 15.65
C THR A 271 -2.06 12.36 14.21
N SER A 272 -1.10 12.23 13.30
CA SER A 272 -1.33 12.47 11.87
C SER A 272 -2.31 11.47 11.28
N LYS A 273 -2.16 10.18 11.60
CA LYS A 273 -3.07 9.13 11.15
C LYS A 273 -4.48 9.34 11.70
N VAL A 274 -4.61 9.49 13.02
CA VAL A 274 -5.91 9.67 13.69
C VAL A 274 -6.64 10.92 13.19
N ALA A 275 -5.93 12.03 12.97
CA ALA A 275 -6.53 13.24 12.38
C ALA A 275 -7.17 12.98 11.00
N GLY A 276 -6.57 12.10 10.18
CA GLY A 276 -7.16 11.65 8.93
C GLY A 276 -8.42 10.79 9.13
N LEU A 277 -8.40 9.86 10.09
CA LEU A 277 -9.51 8.92 10.36
C LEU A 277 -10.79 9.60 10.85
N VAL A 278 -10.68 10.76 11.52
CA VAL A 278 -11.83 11.56 11.97
C VAL A 278 -12.75 11.94 10.81
N HIS A 279 -12.26 11.99 9.57
CA HIS A 279 -13.06 12.31 8.38
C HIS A 279 -13.90 11.16 7.84
N TYR A 280 -13.69 9.94 8.35
CA TYR A 280 -14.26 8.71 7.80
C TYR A 280 -15.09 7.92 8.80
N TYR A 281 -14.83 8.04 10.10
CA TYR A 281 -15.44 7.20 11.13
C TYR A 281 -16.02 8.02 12.29
N PRO A 282 -17.06 7.50 12.97
CA PRO A 282 -17.52 8.05 14.25
C PRO A 282 -16.39 8.13 15.29
N LEU A 283 -16.40 9.15 16.15
CA LEU A 283 -15.34 9.42 17.12
C LEU A 283 -15.07 8.23 18.06
N GLU A 284 -16.12 7.48 18.39
CA GLU A 284 -16.06 6.31 19.27
C GLU A 284 -15.38 5.10 18.59
N GLU A 285 -15.37 5.05 17.25
CA GLU A 285 -14.88 3.92 16.46
C GLU A 285 -13.49 4.17 15.86
N ILE A 286 -13.00 5.42 15.79
CA ILE A 286 -11.82 5.84 15.00
C ILE A 286 -10.56 4.97 15.20
N LEU A 287 -10.33 4.45 16.41
CA LEU A 287 -9.13 3.67 16.70
C LEU A 287 -9.25 2.21 16.25
N ALA A 288 -10.48 1.71 16.19
CA ALA A 288 -10.80 0.31 15.90
C ALA A 288 -11.22 0.09 14.44
N ALA A 289 -11.76 1.11 13.76
CA ALA A 289 -12.46 0.99 12.48
C ALA A 289 -11.61 0.40 11.33
N GLU A 290 -10.30 0.66 11.30
CA GLU A 290 -9.41 0.09 10.29
C GLU A 290 -8.95 -1.35 10.61
N TYR A 291 -9.21 -1.82 11.83
CA TYR A 291 -8.80 -3.16 12.27
C TYR A 291 -10.02 -4.10 12.30
N LEU A 292 -11.05 -3.74 13.04
CA LEU A 292 -12.11 -4.66 13.41
C LEU A 292 -13.08 -4.90 12.25
N LEU A 293 -13.23 -6.17 11.88
CA LEU A 293 -14.27 -6.65 10.98
C LEU A 293 -15.46 -7.12 11.81
N GLU A 294 -16.66 -6.70 11.44
CA GLU A 294 -17.89 -7.01 12.17
C GLU A 294 -18.75 -8.00 11.37
N ASP A 295 -19.10 -7.62 10.14
CA ASP A 295 -20.18 -8.21 9.36
C ASP A 295 -19.67 -9.01 8.15
N PHE A 296 -19.97 -10.31 8.09
CA PHE A 296 -19.76 -11.08 6.86
C PHE A 296 -20.86 -10.74 5.84
N ARG A 297 -20.47 -10.09 4.74
CA ARG A 297 -21.37 -9.63 3.68
C ARG A 297 -21.06 -10.29 2.33
N PRO A 298 -21.54 -11.54 2.11
CA PRO A 298 -21.29 -12.27 0.87
C PRO A 298 -21.83 -11.53 -0.36
N ASP A 299 -22.95 -10.82 -0.22
CA ASP A 299 -23.55 -10.00 -1.26
C ASP A 299 -22.62 -8.88 -1.77
N LEU A 300 -21.86 -8.26 -0.86
CA LEU A 300 -20.90 -7.21 -1.22
C LEU A 300 -19.63 -7.80 -1.83
N ILE A 301 -19.20 -8.97 -1.37
CA ILE A 301 -18.06 -9.70 -1.97
C ILE A 301 -18.39 -10.06 -3.42
N GLU A 302 -19.59 -10.60 -3.68
CA GLU A 302 -20.06 -10.90 -5.03
C GLU A 302 -20.18 -9.65 -5.90
N MET A 303 -20.68 -8.54 -5.35
CA MET A 303 -20.78 -7.26 -6.07
C MET A 303 -19.42 -6.75 -6.56
N VAL A 304 -18.38 -6.83 -5.72
CA VAL A 304 -17.02 -6.44 -6.12
C VAL A 304 -16.43 -7.45 -7.11
N LEU A 305 -16.61 -8.74 -6.86
CA LEU A 305 -16.12 -9.81 -7.74
C LEU A 305 -16.74 -9.76 -9.15
N ASP A 306 -17.97 -9.26 -9.27
CA ASP A 306 -18.65 -9.03 -10.55
C ASP A 306 -18.00 -7.90 -11.37
N LYS A 307 -17.29 -6.95 -10.73
CA LYS A 307 -16.54 -5.91 -11.44
C LYS A 307 -15.24 -6.43 -12.05
N LEU A 308 -14.66 -7.50 -11.50
CA LEU A 308 -13.38 -8.08 -11.94
C LEU A 308 -13.53 -8.95 -13.20
N ARG A 309 -13.97 -8.35 -14.30
CA ARG A 309 -14.26 -9.02 -15.58
C ARG A 309 -13.40 -8.47 -16.72
N PRO A 310 -13.09 -9.27 -17.75
CA PRO A 310 -12.31 -8.81 -18.91
C PRO A 310 -12.86 -7.54 -19.55
N GLN A 311 -14.19 -7.36 -19.56
CA GLN A 311 -14.83 -6.19 -20.15
C GLN A 311 -14.51 -4.87 -19.43
N HIS A 312 -14.12 -4.94 -18.14
CA HIS A 312 -13.80 -3.77 -17.31
C HIS A 312 -12.29 -3.58 -17.09
N VAL A 313 -11.44 -4.36 -17.77
CA VAL A 313 -10.00 -4.39 -17.47
C VAL A 313 -9.25 -3.24 -18.14
N ARG A 314 -8.21 -2.76 -17.47
CA ARG A 314 -7.12 -1.95 -18.04
C ARG A 314 -5.80 -2.64 -17.77
N VAL A 315 -4.93 -2.69 -18.77
CA VAL A 315 -3.66 -3.43 -18.72
C VAL A 315 -2.52 -2.48 -19.06
N ALA A 316 -1.49 -2.43 -18.23
CA ALA A 316 -0.24 -1.73 -18.55
C ALA A 316 0.96 -2.65 -18.38
N VAL A 317 1.81 -2.73 -19.40
CA VAL A 317 3.08 -3.46 -19.38
C VAL A 317 4.21 -2.45 -19.43
N VAL A 318 5.10 -2.52 -18.45
CA VAL A 318 6.28 -1.67 -18.32
C VAL A 318 7.49 -2.50 -18.71
N SER A 319 8.23 -2.09 -19.74
CA SER A 319 9.44 -2.79 -20.19
C SER A 319 10.32 -1.91 -21.08
N LYS A 320 11.65 -2.07 -20.96
CA LYS A 320 12.60 -1.46 -21.90
C LYS A 320 12.45 -1.95 -23.33
N SER A 321 11.85 -3.12 -23.54
CA SER A 321 11.62 -3.66 -24.89
C SER A 321 10.78 -2.74 -25.78
N PHE A 322 9.99 -1.83 -25.21
CA PHE A 322 9.17 -0.87 -25.98
C PHE A 322 9.91 0.40 -26.39
N GLU A 323 11.20 0.54 -26.05
CA GLU A 323 12.00 1.69 -26.44
C GLU A 323 12.04 1.83 -27.98
N GLY A 324 11.71 3.02 -28.48
CA GLY A 324 11.58 3.29 -29.92
C GLY A 324 10.32 2.73 -30.58
N GLN A 325 9.41 2.12 -29.83
CA GLN A 325 8.13 1.56 -30.31
C GLN A 325 6.89 2.31 -29.79
N THR A 326 7.10 3.40 -29.05
CA THR A 326 6.05 4.26 -28.49
C THR A 326 5.78 5.46 -29.39
N ASP A 327 4.56 5.99 -29.31
CA ASP A 327 4.09 7.12 -30.14
C ASP A 327 3.44 8.25 -29.33
N LYS A 328 3.37 8.11 -28.00
CA LYS A 328 2.84 9.12 -27.08
C LYS A 328 3.83 9.43 -25.96
N THR A 329 3.76 10.67 -25.50
CA THR A 329 4.52 11.18 -24.36
C THR A 329 3.55 11.84 -23.38
N GLU A 330 3.59 11.44 -22.12
CA GLU A 330 2.84 12.10 -21.04
C GLU A 330 3.49 13.45 -20.70
N GLU A 331 2.68 14.51 -20.54
CA GLU A 331 3.14 15.92 -20.49
C GLU A 331 4.05 16.22 -19.30
N TRP A 332 3.72 15.75 -18.09
CA TRP A 332 4.36 16.23 -16.86
C TRP A 332 5.69 15.52 -16.57
N TYR A 333 5.79 14.25 -16.90
CA TYR A 333 6.97 13.44 -16.63
C TYR A 333 7.74 13.06 -17.89
N GLY A 334 7.20 13.29 -19.09
CA GLY A 334 7.82 12.80 -20.32
C GLY A 334 7.79 11.27 -20.37
N THR A 335 6.69 10.67 -19.96
CA THR A 335 6.55 9.20 -19.98
C THR A 335 6.22 8.73 -21.38
N GLU A 336 7.14 8.01 -21.99
CA GLU A 336 6.97 7.40 -23.31
C GLU A 336 6.08 6.15 -23.20
N TYR A 337 4.99 6.13 -23.95
CA TYR A 337 4.05 5.02 -23.96
C TYR A 337 3.32 4.87 -25.30
N LYS A 338 2.69 3.71 -25.48
CA LYS A 338 1.76 3.41 -26.57
C LYS A 338 0.44 2.95 -25.95
N GLN A 339 -0.68 3.31 -26.57
CA GLN A 339 -2.01 2.89 -26.16
C GLN A 339 -2.69 2.12 -27.29
N GLU A 340 -3.22 0.95 -26.99
CA GLU A 340 -3.91 0.09 -27.94
C GLU A 340 -5.20 -0.46 -27.32
N ALA A 341 -6.21 -0.73 -28.16
CA ALA A 341 -7.36 -1.49 -27.71
C ALA A 341 -6.96 -2.97 -27.57
N ILE A 342 -7.40 -3.61 -26.50
CA ILE A 342 -7.27 -5.06 -26.34
C ILE A 342 -8.13 -5.72 -27.41
N SER A 343 -7.56 -6.73 -28.09
CA SER A 343 -8.27 -7.43 -29.16
C SER A 343 -9.51 -8.16 -28.63
N GLU A 344 -10.55 -8.26 -29.46
CA GLU A 344 -11.76 -9.03 -29.12
C GLU A 344 -11.43 -10.50 -28.85
N GLU A 345 -10.48 -11.08 -29.59
CA GLU A 345 -10.00 -12.45 -29.38
C GLU A 345 -9.40 -12.64 -27.98
N SER A 346 -8.54 -11.71 -27.52
CA SER A 346 -7.97 -11.77 -26.18
C SER A 346 -9.06 -11.64 -25.10
N LEU A 347 -10.05 -10.76 -25.31
CA LEU A 347 -11.17 -10.57 -24.38
C LEU A 347 -12.07 -11.80 -24.29
N GLU A 348 -12.39 -12.43 -25.42
CA GLU A 348 -13.17 -13.67 -25.48
C GLU A 348 -12.42 -14.85 -24.84
N LYS A 349 -11.10 -14.95 -25.10
CA LYS A 349 -10.23 -15.93 -24.45
C LYS A 349 -10.24 -15.74 -22.93
N TRP A 350 -10.09 -14.52 -22.43
CA TRP A 350 -10.14 -14.26 -20.99
C TRP A 350 -11.53 -14.46 -20.38
N ALA A 351 -12.60 -14.17 -21.13
CA ALA A 351 -13.97 -14.37 -20.67
C ALA A 351 -14.36 -15.86 -20.60
N SER A 352 -13.71 -16.70 -21.41
CA SER A 352 -13.88 -18.15 -21.43
C SER A 352 -12.94 -18.90 -20.48
N ALA A 353 -12.26 -18.19 -19.57
CA ALA A 353 -11.39 -18.78 -18.57
C ALA A 353 -12.13 -19.81 -17.70
N ASP A 354 -11.83 -21.09 -17.91
CA ASP A 354 -12.39 -22.20 -17.14
C ASP A 354 -11.54 -22.51 -15.89
N LEU A 355 -12.05 -23.38 -15.01
CA LEU A 355 -11.37 -23.78 -13.79
C LEU A 355 -10.03 -24.48 -14.08
N ASN A 356 -8.99 -24.03 -13.39
CA ASN A 356 -7.68 -24.67 -13.41
C ASN A 356 -7.48 -25.46 -12.11
N GLY A 357 -7.20 -26.76 -12.22
CA GLY A 357 -7.01 -27.65 -11.06
C GLY A 357 -5.82 -27.32 -10.16
N LYS A 358 -4.95 -26.40 -10.58
CA LYS A 358 -3.85 -25.85 -9.78
C LYS A 358 -4.33 -24.85 -8.73
N PHE A 359 -5.40 -24.11 -9.01
CA PHE A 359 -5.91 -23.08 -8.12
C PHE A 359 -6.82 -23.66 -7.05
N LYS A 360 -6.47 -23.36 -5.80
CA LYS A 360 -7.20 -23.76 -4.61
C LYS A 360 -7.38 -22.55 -3.70
N LEU A 361 -8.44 -22.58 -2.90
CA LEU A 361 -8.54 -21.64 -1.79
C LEU A 361 -7.45 -21.98 -0.75
N PRO A 362 -6.99 -20.99 0.03
CA PRO A 362 -6.05 -21.24 1.12
C PRO A 362 -6.56 -22.34 2.06
N MET A 363 -5.62 -23.02 2.71
CA MET A 363 -5.95 -23.82 3.88
C MET A 363 -6.05 -22.93 5.11
N LYS A 364 -6.74 -23.40 6.16
CA LYS A 364 -6.76 -22.73 7.46
C LYS A 364 -5.34 -22.45 7.95
N ASN A 365 -5.10 -21.23 8.43
CA ASN A 365 -3.77 -20.83 8.85
C ASN A 365 -3.39 -21.45 10.21
N GLU A 366 -2.35 -22.30 10.20
CA GLU A 366 -1.85 -23.00 11.39
C GLU A 366 -0.96 -22.13 12.29
N PHE A 367 -0.55 -20.94 11.83
CA PHE A 367 0.29 -20.00 12.60
C PHE A 367 -0.50 -19.02 13.46
N ILE A 368 -1.84 -19.04 13.40
CA ILE A 368 -2.66 -18.14 14.22
C ILE A 368 -2.38 -18.42 15.70
N PRO A 369 -1.81 -17.47 16.44
CA PRO A 369 -1.39 -17.72 17.80
C PRO A 369 -2.59 -17.79 18.73
N THR A 370 -2.54 -18.74 19.64
CA THR A 370 -3.60 -18.97 20.64
C THR A 370 -3.15 -18.68 22.06
N ASN A 371 -1.85 -18.75 22.33
CA ASN A 371 -1.27 -18.43 23.62
C ASN A 371 -0.81 -16.96 23.67
N PHE A 372 -1.37 -16.19 24.60
CA PHE A 372 -1.00 -14.80 24.85
C PHE A 372 -0.53 -14.56 26.29
N GLU A 373 -0.12 -15.62 26.99
CA GLU A 373 0.36 -15.53 28.36
C GLU A 373 1.62 -14.65 28.44
N ILE A 374 1.61 -13.71 29.39
CA ILE A 374 2.78 -12.91 29.72
C ILE A 374 3.49 -13.59 30.88
N TYR A 375 4.60 -14.26 30.58
CA TYR A 375 5.44 -14.88 31.60
C TYR A 375 5.84 -13.86 32.69
N PRO A 376 5.72 -14.22 33.98
CA PRO A 376 6.14 -13.36 35.08
C PRO A 376 7.60 -12.94 34.95
N LEU A 377 7.92 -11.73 35.38
CA LEU A 377 9.28 -11.24 35.40
C LEU A 377 10.10 -12.07 36.40
N GLU A 378 11.28 -12.55 35.98
CA GLU A 378 12.20 -13.23 36.88
C GLU A 378 12.67 -12.27 37.99
N LYS A 379 12.86 -12.79 39.22
CA LYS A 379 13.14 -11.97 40.43
C LYS A 379 14.35 -11.04 40.28
N ASP A 380 15.35 -11.46 39.51
CA ASP A 380 16.60 -10.74 39.28
C ASP A 380 16.78 -10.35 37.80
N SER A 381 15.68 -10.12 37.07
CA SER A 381 15.75 -9.77 35.64
C SER A 381 16.47 -8.43 35.42
N PRO A 382 17.52 -8.38 34.57
CA PRO A 382 18.30 -7.18 34.34
C PRO A 382 17.56 -6.16 33.45
N SER A 383 17.77 -4.88 33.71
CA SER A 383 17.16 -3.77 32.96
C SER A 383 17.77 -3.53 31.56
N VAL A 384 18.92 -4.15 31.29
CA VAL A 384 19.65 -4.12 30.02
C VAL A 384 19.99 -5.55 29.58
N PRO A 385 20.22 -5.81 28.29
CA PRO A 385 20.64 -7.13 27.84
C PRO A 385 21.92 -7.60 28.54
N THR A 386 21.92 -8.84 29.02
CA THR A 386 23.08 -9.48 29.67
C THR A 386 23.55 -10.68 28.87
N LEU A 387 24.86 -10.92 28.90
CA LEU A 387 25.48 -12.07 28.26
C LEU A 387 25.20 -13.33 29.10
N ILE A 388 24.34 -14.21 28.60
CA ILE A 388 23.93 -15.45 29.28
C ILE A 388 24.66 -16.69 28.77
N LYS A 389 25.32 -16.59 27.61
CA LYS A 389 26.15 -17.65 27.04
C LYS A 389 27.32 -17.02 26.29
N ASP A 390 28.52 -17.44 26.64
CA ASP A 390 29.75 -17.03 25.96
C ASP A 390 30.61 -18.27 25.67
N THR A 391 30.69 -18.64 24.41
CA THR A 391 31.43 -19.80 23.92
C THR A 391 32.11 -19.42 22.62
N ALA A 392 33.08 -20.23 22.17
CA ALA A 392 33.72 -20.02 20.88
C ALA A 392 32.73 -20.00 19.70
N MET A 393 31.59 -20.69 19.80
CA MET A 393 30.58 -20.77 18.74
C MET A 393 29.54 -19.64 18.81
N SER A 394 29.11 -19.24 20.01
CA SER A 394 27.98 -18.32 20.18
C SER A 394 28.14 -17.40 21.38
N LYS A 395 27.76 -16.14 21.20
CA LYS A 395 27.50 -15.16 22.27
C LYS A 395 26.02 -14.80 22.28
N VAL A 396 25.34 -15.06 23.40
CA VAL A 396 23.89 -14.83 23.53
C VAL A 396 23.63 -13.74 24.55
N TRP A 397 23.05 -12.64 24.08
CA TRP A 397 22.54 -11.57 24.90
C TRP A 397 21.04 -11.76 25.09
N PHE A 398 20.59 -11.74 26.33
CA PHE A 398 19.19 -11.93 26.67
C PHE A 398 18.69 -10.79 27.55
N LYS A 399 17.43 -10.41 27.33
CA LYS A 399 16.66 -9.52 28.19
C LYS A 399 15.19 -9.94 28.12
N GLN A 400 14.58 -10.23 29.27
CA GLN A 400 13.13 -10.36 29.36
C GLN A 400 12.51 -8.96 29.26
N ASP A 401 11.38 -8.83 28.54
CA ASP A 401 10.67 -7.56 28.47
C ASP A 401 10.12 -7.14 29.84
N ASP A 402 10.49 -5.93 30.26
CA ASP A 402 10.12 -5.29 31.52
C ASP A 402 9.32 -4.00 31.30
N LYS A 403 8.90 -3.70 30.06
CA LYS A 403 8.29 -2.42 29.67
C LYS A 403 6.99 -2.55 28.92
N PHE A 404 6.91 -3.43 27.92
CA PHE A 404 5.79 -3.42 26.98
C PHE A 404 4.72 -4.44 27.36
N PHE A 405 5.11 -5.57 27.95
CA PHE A 405 4.24 -6.65 28.41
C PHE A 405 3.29 -7.15 27.31
N LEU A 406 3.78 -7.19 26.07
CA LEU A 406 3.08 -7.77 24.93
C LEU A 406 3.53 -9.22 24.74
N PRO A 407 2.67 -10.09 24.19
CA PRO A 407 3.00 -11.49 23.92
C PRO A 407 3.87 -11.59 22.65
N LYS A 408 4.98 -10.84 22.62
CA LYS A 408 5.89 -10.73 21.49
C LYS A 408 7.33 -10.95 21.92
N ALA A 409 8.17 -11.36 20.96
CA ALA A 409 9.61 -11.45 21.13
C ALA A 409 10.32 -10.96 19.86
N CYS A 410 11.58 -10.54 20.04
CA CYS A 410 12.49 -10.21 18.96
C CYS A 410 13.74 -11.08 19.10
N LEU A 411 13.97 -11.95 18.13
CA LEU A 411 15.13 -12.83 18.07
C LEU A 411 16.05 -12.32 16.96
N ASN A 412 17.23 -11.84 17.34
CA ASN A 412 18.22 -11.31 16.39
C ASN A 412 19.45 -12.20 16.41
N PHE A 413 19.93 -12.61 15.23
CA PHE A 413 21.10 -13.46 15.08
C PHE A 413 22.04 -12.87 14.02
N GLU A 414 23.30 -12.68 14.40
CA GLU A 414 24.39 -12.37 13.47
C GLU A 414 25.29 -13.60 13.34
N PHE A 415 25.44 -14.09 12.12
CA PHE A 415 26.30 -15.23 11.78
C PHE A 415 27.56 -14.69 11.13
N PHE A 416 28.71 -14.84 11.79
CA PHE A 416 29.98 -14.35 11.26
C PHE A 416 30.66 -15.40 10.38
N SER A 417 31.00 -15.03 9.14
CA SER A 417 31.80 -15.86 8.24
C SER A 417 32.70 -14.98 7.37
N PRO A 418 34.02 -15.19 7.38
CA PRO A 418 34.92 -14.42 6.51
C PRO A 418 34.63 -14.65 5.03
N PHE A 419 34.00 -15.78 4.67
CA PHE A 419 33.67 -16.14 3.30
C PHE A 419 32.44 -15.42 2.75
N ALA A 420 31.67 -14.68 3.56
CA ALA A 420 30.49 -13.99 3.05
C ALA A 420 30.83 -12.74 2.22
N TYR A 421 32.03 -12.17 2.41
CA TYR A 421 32.42 -10.90 1.80
C TYR A 421 33.90 -10.83 1.40
N VAL A 422 34.58 -11.99 1.30
CA VAL A 422 36.03 -12.05 1.01
C VAL A 422 36.40 -11.45 -0.35
N ASP A 423 35.51 -11.57 -1.33
CA ASP A 423 35.63 -10.98 -2.65
C ASP A 423 34.22 -10.69 -3.23
N PRO A 424 34.11 -9.95 -4.36
CA PRO A 424 32.82 -9.66 -4.97
C PRO A 424 32.00 -10.90 -5.36
N LEU A 425 32.66 -12.00 -5.74
CA LEU A 425 31.97 -13.24 -6.11
C LEU A 425 31.25 -13.84 -4.90
N HIS A 426 31.93 -13.93 -3.76
CA HIS A 426 31.38 -14.45 -2.52
C HIS A 426 30.27 -13.56 -1.94
N CYS A 427 30.42 -12.23 -2.03
CA CYS A 427 29.35 -11.30 -1.69
C CYS A 427 28.09 -11.59 -2.51
N ASN A 428 28.24 -11.76 -3.83
CA ASN A 428 27.13 -12.07 -4.72
C ASN A 428 26.52 -13.45 -4.41
N MET A 429 27.34 -14.46 -4.13
CA MET A 429 26.85 -15.80 -3.75
C MET A 429 26.08 -15.78 -2.43
N ALA A 430 26.54 -15.04 -1.42
CA ALA A 430 25.84 -14.89 -0.15
C ALA A 430 24.48 -14.20 -0.33
N TYR A 431 24.43 -13.14 -1.15
CA TYR A 431 23.18 -12.47 -1.51
C TYR A 431 22.22 -13.43 -2.23
N LEU A 432 22.67 -14.08 -3.32
CA LEU A 432 21.85 -15.01 -4.10
C LEU A 432 21.33 -16.19 -3.26
N TYR A 433 22.17 -16.76 -2.40
CA TYR A 433 21.76 -17.83 -1.48
C TYR A 433 20.59 -17.41 -0.59
N LEU A 434 20.66 -16.21 -0.01
CA LEU A 434 19.61 -15.74 0.90
C LEU A 434 18.34 -15.30 0.18
N GLU A 435 18.45 -14.72 -1.01
CA GLU A 435 17.27 -14.45 -1.85
C GLU A 435 16.58 -15.75 -2.27
N LEU A 436 17.32 -16.77 -2.73
CA LEU A 436 16.76 -18.08 -3.08
C LEU A 436 16.17 -18.82 -1.86
N LEU A 437 16.77 -18.66 -0.69
CA LEU A 437 16.24 -19.22 0.55
C LEU A 437 14.91 -18.55 0.94
N LYS A 438 14.83 -17.22 0.84
CA LYS A 438 13.56 -16.49 1.07
C LYS A 438 12.50 -16.90 0.04
N ASP A 439 12.87 -16.95 -1.23
CA ASP A 439 12.00 -17.37 -2.33
C ASP A 439 11.39 -18.76 -2.08
N SER A 440 12.22 -19.73 -1.68
CA SER A 440 11.79 -21.09 -1.35
C SER A 440 10.97 -21.20 -0.06
N LEU A 441 11.15 -20.29 0.90
CA LEU A 441 10.40 -20.28 2.16
C LEU A 441 9.07 -19.53 2.06
N ASN A 442 8.89 -18.71 1.02
CA ASN A 442 7.78 -17.76 0.91
C ASN A 442 6.41 -18.39 1.11
N GLU A 443 6.09 -19.49 0.40
CA GLU A 443 4.77 -20.13 0.52
C GLU A 443 4.46 -20.61 1.94
N TYR A 444 5.48 -21.08 2.68
CA TYR A 444 5.33 -21.52 4.07
C TYR A 444 5.27 -20.33 5.03
N ALA A 445 6.17 -19.35 4.85
CA ALA A 445 6.31 -18.21 5.75
C ALA A 445 5.17 -17.19 5.62
N TYR A 446 4.49 -17.13 4.47
CA TYR A 446 3.39 -16.19 4.25
C TYR A 446 2.25 -16.36 5.26
N ALA A 447 1.90 -17.60 5.59
CA ALA A 447 0.89 -17.88 6.62
C ALA A 447 1.32 -17.35 8.00
N ALA A 448 2.62 -17.47 8.33
CA ALA A 448 3.18 -16.89 9.55
C ALA A 448 3.15 -15.35 9.54
N GLU A 449 3.46 -14.73 8.40
CA GLU A 449 3.42 -13.28 8.23
C GLU A 449 2.02 -12.72 8.48
N LEU A 450 0.99 -13.33 7.87
CA LEU A 450 -0.42 -12.99 8.12
C LEU A 450 -0.81 -13.14 9.60
N ALA A 451 -0.22 -14.13 10.29
CA ALA A 451 -0.44 -14.34 11.72
C ALA A 451 0.31 -13.34 12.63
N GLY A 452 1.14 -12.47 12.06
CA GLY A 452 1.96 -11.49 12.78
C GLY A 452 3.27 -12.07 13.32
N LEU A 453 3.83 -13.06 12.62
CA LEU A 453 5.16 -13.63 12.85
C LEU A 453 6.01 -13.44 11.58
N ASN A 454 6.91 -12.45 11.63
CA ASN A 454 7.70 -12.02 10.49
C ASN A 454 9.16 -12.39 10.71
N TYR A 455 9.88 -12.60 9.61
CA TYR A 455 11.33 -12.70 9.63
C TYR A 455 11.96 -11.73 8.63
N ASP A 456 13.21 -11.39 8.89
CA ASP A 456 14.07 -10.67 7.97
C ASP A 456 15.39 -11.44 7.83
N LEU A 457 15.89 -11.52 6.61
CA LEU A 457 17.05 -12.32 6.25
C LEU A 457 17.84 -11.65 5.13
N GLN A 458 19.09 -11.30 5.44
CA GLN A 458 19.97 -10.57 4.53
C GLN A 458 21.45 -10.89 4.78
N ASN A 459 22.28 -10.72 3.75
CA ASN A 459 23.73 -10.82 3.89
C ASN A 459 24.29 -9.51 4.46
N THR A 460 25.38 -9.60 5.20
CA THR A 460 26.11 -8.45 5.75
C THR A 460 27.56 -8.53 5.31
N VAL A 461 28.32 -7.46 5.52
CA VAL A 461 29.78 -7.46 5.28
C VAL A 461 30.52 -8.46 6.18
N TYR A 462 29.87 -8.94 7.24
CA TYR A 462 30.44 -9.88 8.20
C TYR A 462 29.89 -11.32 8.06
N GLY A 463 28.84 -11.52 7.28
CA GLY A 463 28.15 -12.79 7.21
C GLY A 463 26.67 -12.68 6.88
N MET A 464 25.81 -13.15 7.78
CA MET A 464 24.35 -13.17 7.59
C MET A 464 23.66 -12.62 8.82
N TYR A 465 22.53 -11.95 8.61
CA TYR A 465 21.69 -11.43 9.66
C TYR A 465 20.29 -12.01 9.54
N VAL A 466 19.80 -12.59 10.63
CA VAL A 466 18.43 -13.13 10.76
C VAL A 466 17.73 -12.38 11.88
N ILE A 467 16.53 -11.88 11.60
CA ILE A 467 15.61 -11.39 12.63
C ILE A 467 14.34 -12.22 12.54
N VAL A 468 13.80 -12.65 13.68
CA VAL A 468 12.42 -13.11 13.81
C VAL A 468 11.71 -12.21 14.81
N LYS A 469 10.59 -11.62 14.40
CA LYS A 469 9.78 -10.70 15.21
C LYS A 469 8.33 -11.10 15.12
N GLY A 470 7.65 -11.12 16.26
CA GLY A 470 6.23 -11.36 16.24
C GLY A 470 5.72 -11.92 17.54
N LYS A 471 4.53 -12.49 17.46
CA LYS A 471 3.83 -13.08 18.60
C LYS A 471 4.59 -14.35 19.06
N LYS A 472 4.77 -14.49 20.37
CA LYS A 472 5.37 -15.69 20.98
C LYS A 472 4.24 -16.63 21.40
N GLU A 473 4.30 -17.88 20.98
CA GLU A 473 3.29 -18.89 21.35
C GLU A 473 3.87 -19.98 22.29
N ARG A 474 5.19 -20.17 22.29
CA ARG A 474 5.92 -21.08 23.17
C ARG A 474 7.05 -20.36 23.90
#